data_AF-X0WZQ8-F1
#
_entry.id   AF-X0WZQ8-F1
#
_cell.length_a   1.000
_cell.length_b   1.000
_cell.length_c   1.000
_cell.angle_alpha   90.00
_cell.angle_beta   90.00
_cell.angle_gamma   90.00
#
_symmetry.space_group_name_H-M   'P 1'
#
loop_
_entity.id
_entity.type
_entity.pdbx_description
1 polymer ?
#
loop_
_entity_poly.entity_id
_entity_poly.type
_entity_poly.pdbx_seq_one_letter_code
_entity_poly.pdbx_strand_id
1 'polypeptide(L)'
;HNLEIQLKKNKVDLVGKFFSLRSGEHVAELLEIPYAVLNHHLYVTPVSKQYKTFTIPKKSGGSREITAPVTTIKIIQKKLNNVLQEVWENLYKKKNSIHGFIYEKNVRSNAKVHENKEYVFNIDLLNFFPSINFGRVYGRFKSKPYNLPAKVAAVLARICCYKDSARDFLPQGAPTSPMISNIICDKMDNELYRFAKNLDCRYTRYADDITFSTDRPKFPEEMAIITPLDKGWRLKADVGQELNRIIEE
;
A
#
# COMPACT_ATOMS: atom_id res chain seq x y z
N HIS A 1 4.63 26.20 -14.27
CA HIS A 1 4.22 26.55 -12.90
C HIS A 1 5.14 25.82 -11.93
N ASN A 2 5.97 26.53 -11.17
CA ASN A 2 6.83 25.92 -10.15
C ASN A 2 5.98 25.59 -8.93
N LEU A 3 5.46 24.36 -8.86
CA LEU A 3 4.77 23.87 -7.69
C LEU A 3 5.81 23.47 -6.62
N GLU A 4 5.64 23.98 -5.41
CA GLU A 4 6.42 23.51 -4.27
C GLU A 4 6.14 22.04 -3.99
N ILE A 5 7.17 21.28 -3.62
CA ILE A 5 7.05 19.83 -3.37
C ILE A 5 6.41 19.56 -2.00
N GLN A 6 6.68 20.40 -1.01
CA GLN A 6 6.22 20.21 0.36
C GLN A 6 4.90 20.94 0.61
N LEU A 7 4.16 20.47 1.63
CA LEU A 7 2.99 21.19 2.16
C LEU A 7 3.46 22.25 3.16
N LYS A 8 2.85 23.43 3.13
CA LYS A 8 3.09 24.52 4.10
C LYS A 8 2.30 24.31 5.39
N LYS A 9 1.13 23.65 5.32
CA LYS A 9 0.28 23.36 6.48
C LYS A 9 0.95 22.43 7.50
N ASN A 10 0.61 22.63 8.77
CA ASN A 10 1.05 21.76 9.86
C ASN A 10 0.27 20.43 9.88
N LYS A 11 0.82 19.42 10.56
CA LYS A 11 0.29 18.05 10.57
C LYS A 11 -1.13 17.93 11.13
N VAL A 12 -1.41 18.61 12.24
CA VAL A 12 -2.71 18.55 12.95
C VAL A 12 -3.86 19.04 12.07
N ASP A 13 -3.60 20.04 11.23
CA ASP A 13 -4.58 20.62 10.31
C ASP A 13 -4.91 19.70 9.11
N LEU A 14 -3.99 18.82 8.70
CA LEU A 14 -4.18 17.96 7.51
C LEU A 14 -5.26 16.90 7.71
N VAL A 15 -5.30 16.27 8.89
CA VAL A 15 -6.24 15.18 9.18
C VAL A 15 -7.68 15.70 9.17
N GLY A 16 -7.96 16.77 9.93
CA GLY A 16 -9.30 17.37 9.97
C GLY A 16 -9.77 17.80 8.58
N LYS A 17 -8.90 18.45 7.81
CA LYS A 17 -9.19 18.88 6.43
C LYS A 17 -9.46 17.72 5.48
N PHE A 18 -8.75 16.60 5.63
CA PHE A 18 -8.99 15.41 4.82
C PHE A 18 -10.42 14.87 5.04
N PHE A 19 -10.87 14.76 6.29
CA PHE A 19 -12.24 14.30 6.59
C PHE A 19 -13.32 15.36 6.30
N SER A 20 -12.95 16.63 6.19
CA SER A 20 -13.86 17.72 5.77
C SER A 20 -13.92 17.92 4.25
N LEU A 21 -13.23 17.10 3.44
CA LEU A 21 -13.28 17.19 1.99
C LEU A 21 -14.73 17.00 1.49
N ARG A 22 -15.17 17.90 0.61
CA ARG A 22 -16.50 17.83 0.00
C ARG A 22 -16.44 17.83 -1.51
N SER A 23 -15.43 18.43 -2.15
CA SER A 23 -15.31 18.55 -3.61
C SER A 23 -13.87 18.43 -4.10
N GLY A 24 -13.67 18.52 -5.42
CA GLY A 24 -12.33 18.52 -6.02
C GLY A 24 -11.53 19.79 -5.71
N GLU A 25 -12.22 20.93 -5.53
CA GLU A 25 -11.65 22.19 -5.07
C GLU A 25 -11.03 22.03 -3.68
N HIS A 26 -11.77 21.42 -2.74
CA HIS A 26 -11.24 21.13 -1.40
C HIS A 26 -10.01 20.21 -1.47
N VAL A 27 -9.95 19.26 -2.43
CA VAL A 27 -8.76 18.41 -2.63
C VAL A 27 -7.59 19.26 -3.12
N ALA A 28 -7.80 20.16 -4.08
CA ALA A 28 -6.74 21.07 -4.54
C ALA A 28 -6.23 21.99 -3.44
N GLU A 29 -7.13 22.54 -2.62
CA GLU A 29 -6.79 23.34 -1.45
C GLU A 29 -5.99 22.54 -0.43
N LEU A 30 -6.41 21.32 -0.11
CA LEU A 30 -5.70 20.42 0.80
C LEU A 30 -4.27 20.16 0.31
N LEU A 31 -4.10 19.97 -1.01
CA LEU A 31 -2.80 19.76 -1.65
C LEU A 31 -2.05 21.07 -1.96
N GLU A 32 -2.60 22.23 -1.61
CA GLU A 32 -1.99 23.55 -1.84
C GLU A 32 -1.58 23.77 -3.30
N ILE A 33 -2.47 23.39 -4.22
CA ILE A 33 -2.31 23.61 -5.67
C ILE A 33 -3.53 24.33 -6.23
N PRO A 34 -3.39 25.13 -7.29
CA PRO A 34 -4.56 25.72 -7.95
C PRO A 34 -5.50 24.62 -8.47
N TYR A 35 -6.81 24.78 -8.26
CA TYR A 35 -7.79 23.80 -8.72
C TYR A 35 -7.73 23.55 -10.23
N ALA A 36 -7.47 24.61 -11.02
CA ALA A 36 -7.27 24.49 -12.47
C ALA A 36 -6.10 23.55 -12.83
N VAL A 37 -5.01 23.56 -12.04
CA VAL A 37 -3.86 22.65 -12.24
C VAL A 37 -4.26 21.21 -11.94
N LEU A 38 -4.95 20.97 -10.83
CA LEU A 38 -5.45 19.63 -10.50
C LEU A 38 -6.38 19.11 -11.61
N ASN A 39 -7.36 19.92 -12.01
CA ASN A 39 -8.36 19.55 -13.00
C ASN A 39 -7.70 19.28 -14.37
N HIS A 40 -6.77 20.13 -14.79
CA HIS A 40 -6.04 19.94 -16.04
C HIS A 40 -5.25 18.62 -16.05
N HIS A 41 -4.59 18.25 -14.94
CA HIS A 41 -3.87 16.98 -14.87
C HIS A 41 -4.80 15.77 -14.81
N LEU A 42 -5.93 15.85 -14.13
CA LEU A 42 -6.82 14.68 -14.02
C LEU A 42 -7.65 14.41 -15.27
N TYR A 43 -7.96 15.44 -16.07
CA TYR A 43 -8.96 15.31 -17.14
C TYR A 43 -8.50 15.76 -18.52
N VAL A 44 -7.42 16.55 -18.63
CA VAL A 44 -6.97 17.13 -19.91
C VAL A 44 -5.61 16.59 -20.36
N THR A 45 -4.66 16.47 -19.43
CA THR A 45 -3.30 16.04 -19.75
C THR A 45 -3.29 14.55 -20.14
N PRO A 46 -2.78 14.18 -21.34
CA PRO A 46 -2.65 12.78 -21.72
C PRO A 46 -1.77 11.99 -20.75
N VAL A 47 -2.14 10.73 -20.46
CA VAL A 47 -1.41 9.85 -19.54
C VAL A 47 0.07 9.68 -19.94
N SER A 48 0.37 9.66 -21.24
CA SER A 48 1.73 9.57 -21.78
C SER A 48 2.63 10.76 -21.41
N LYS A 49 2.05 11.91 -21.07
CA LYS A 49 2.80 13.08 -20.56
C LYS A 49 2.93 13.07 -19.04
N GLN A 50 2.20 12.20 -18.35
CA GLN A 50 2.16 12.10 -16.89
C GLN A 50 3.02 10.98 -16.33
N TYR A 51 3.26 9.92 -17.11
CA TYR A 51 4.01 8.75 -16.69
C TYR A 51 5.06 8.34 -17.72
N LYS A 52 6.13 7.72 -17.24
CA LYS A 52 7.14 7.04 -18.05
C LYS A 52 7.24 5.58 -17.62
N THR A 53 7.18 4.68 -18.59
CA THR A 53 7.34 3.25 -18.38
C THR A 53 8.75 2.81 -18.77
N PHE A 54 9.39 2.01 -17.91
CA PHE A 54 10.70 1.42 -18.16
C PHE A 54 10.85 0.11 -17.40
N THR A 55 11.79 -0.74 -17.80
CA THR A 55 12.03 -2.04 -17.18
C THR A 55 13.30 -2.04 -16.35
N ILE A 56 13.27 -2.70 -15.20
CA ILE A 56 14.45 -2.99 -14.37
C ILE A 56 14.63 -4.51 -14.19
N PRO A 57 15.87 -5.02 -14.10
CA PRO A 57 16.08 -6.45 -13.85
C PRO A 57 15.66 -6.84 -12.42
N LYS A 58 15.02 -7.99 -12.27
CA LYS A 58 14.74 -8.60 -10.96
C LYS A 58 15.99 -9.33 -10.45
N LYS A 59 16.19 -9.32 -9.13
CA LYS A 59 17.27 -10.10 -8.48
C LYS A 59 17.13 -11.62 -8.71
N SER A 60 15.90 -12.10 -8.84
CA SER A 60 15.55 -13.51 -9.09
C SER A 60 15.53 -13.90 -10.58
N GLY A 61 15.95 -13.00 -11.48
CA GLY A 61 15.78 -13.18 -12.93
C GLY A 61 14.46 -12.62 -13.46
N GLY A 62 14.46 -12.24 -14.75
CA GLY A 62 13.35 -11.56 -15.42
C GLY A 62 13.36 -10.02 -15.26
N SER A 63 12.31 -9.37 -15.72
CA SER A 63 12.15 -7.91 -15.68
C SER A 63 10.96 -7.48 -14.81
N ARG A 64 11.06 -6.28 -14.25
CA ARG A 64 9.98 -5.57 -13.56
C ARG A 64 9.72 -4.29 -14.32
N GLU A 65 8.51 -4.16 -14.83
CA GLU A 65 8.04 -2.91 -15.42
C GLU A 65 7.72 -1.89 -14.31
N ILE A 66 8.22 -0.68 -14.46
CA ILE A 66 8.01 0.47 -13.57
C ILE A 66 7.30 1.55 -14.37
N THR A 67 6.17 2.02 -13.86
CA THR A 67 5.37 3.11 -14.45
C THR A 67 5.47 4.31 -13.53
N ALA A 68 6.51 5.11 -13.69
CA ALA A 68 6.80 6.20 -12.77
C ALA A 68 6.10 7.51 -13.19
N PRO A 69 5.44 8.23 -12.28
CA PRO A 69 4.89 9.55 -12.55
C PRO A 69 6.02 10.56 -12.80
N VAL A 70 5.76 11.55 -13.65
CA VAL A 70 6.69 12.65 -13.95
C VAL A 70 6.09 14.01 -13.60
N THR A 71 6.97 15.01 -13.47
CA THR A 71 6.64 16.44 -13.31
C THR A 71 5.53 16.70 -12.26
N THR A 72 4.36 17.17 -12.68
CA THR A 72 3.32 17.67 -11.78
C THR A 72 2.58 16.58 -11.04
N ILE A 73 2.18 15.49 -11.72
CA ILE A 73 1.40 14.43 -11.06
C ILE A 73 2.23 13.78 -9.94
N LYS A 74 3.56 13.69 -10.13
CA LYS A 74 4.49 13.24 -9.08
C LYS A 74 4.47 14.16 -7.86
N ILE A 75 4.36 15.48 -8.04
CA ILE A 75 4.25 16.45 -6.95
C ILE A 75 2.91 16.29 -6.23
N ILE A 76 1.81 16.22 -6.98
CA ILE A 76 0.46 16.01 -6.42
C ILE A 76 0.42 14.73 -5.57
N GLN A 77 0.98 13.63 -6.08
CA GLN A 77 1.06 12.36 -5.36
C GLN A 77 1.98 12.43 -4.13
N LYS A 78 3.12 13.13 -4.19
CA LYS A 78 3.96 13.34 -3.00
C LYS A 78 3.20 14.08 -1.90
N LYS A 79 2.51 15.17 -2.25
CA LYS A 79 1.70 15.93 -1.30
C LYS A 79 0.56 15.09 -0.73
N LEU A 80 -0.14 14.34 -1.58
CA LEU A 80 -1.20 13.45 -1.11
C LEU A 80 -0.65 12.36 -0.19
N ASN A 81 0.51 11.77 -0.51
CA ASN A 81 1.14 10.79 0.38
C ASN A 81 1.44 11.39 1.76
N ASN A 82 1.94 12.63 1.85
CA ASN A 82 2.16 13.28 3.14
C ASN A 82 0.86 13.41 3.95
N VAL A 83 -0.24 13.80 3.31
CA VAL A 83 -1.56 13.82 3.97
C VAL A 83 -1.97 12.43 4.43
N LEU A 84 -1.83 11.43 3.57
CA LEU A 84 -2.25 10.06 3.86
C LEU A 84 -1.41 9.43 4.99
N GLN A 85 -0.16 9.82 5.16
CA GLN A 85 0.66 9.37 6.30
C GLN A 85 0.11 9.90 7.63
N GLU A 86 -0.27 11.18 7.70
CA GLU A 86 -0.88 11.75 8.91
C GLU A 86 -2.27 11.15 9.18
N VAL A 87 -3.05 10.91 8.13
CA VAL A 87 -4.35 10.21 8.25
C VAL A 87 -4.15 8.76 8.71
N TRP A 88 -3.13 8.06 8.19
CA TRP A 88 -2.78 6.71 8.60
C TRP A 88 -2.40 6.67 10.09
N GLU A 89 -1.50 7.56 10.52
CA GLU A 89 -1.07 7.65 11.91
C GLU A 89 -2.26 7.90 12.84
N ASN A 90 -3.19 8.78 12.45
CA ASN A 90 -4.39 9.05 13.25
C ASN A 90 -5.32 7.82 13.36
N LEU A 91 -5.54 7.08 12.26
CA LEU A 91 -6.49 5.98 12.23
C LEU A 91 -5.92 4.66 12.76
N TYR A 92 -4.63 4.39 12.51
CA TYR A 92 -4.02 3.08 12.69
C TYR A 92 -2.83 3.10 13.65
N LYS A 93 -2.72 4.11 14.52
CA LYS A 93 -1.64 4.25 15.52
C LYS A 93 -1.27 2.96 16.26
N LYS A 94 -2.26 2.11 16.53
CA LYS A 94 -2.07 0.85 17.28
C LYS A 94 -1.61 -0.33 16.42
N LYS A 95 -1.55 -0.18 15.09
CA LYS A 95 -1.26 -1.26 14.14
C LYS A 95 0.24 -1.45 13.99
N ASN A 96 0.80 -2.29 14.86
CA ASN A 96 2.24 -2.52 14.92
C ASN A 96 2.78 -3.54 13.92
N SER A 97 1.92 -4.33 13.27
CA SER A 97 2.30 -5.38 12.32
C SER A 97 2.63 -4.85 10.92
N ILE A 98 2.35 -3.59 10.61
CA ILE A 98 2.63 -3.02 9.28
C ILE A 98 3.91 -2.21 9.37
N HIS A 99 4.89 -2.56 8.52
CA HIS A 99 6.21 -1.93 8.54
C HIS A 99 6.61 -1.31 7.20
N GLY A 100 5.91 -1.65 6.12
CA GLY A 100 6.18 -1.11 4.79
C GLY A 100 5.65 0.32 4.65
N PHE A 101 6.51 1.25 4.25
CA PHE A 101 6.11 2.58 3.75
C PHE A 101 5.27 3.45 4.71
N ILE A 102 5.44 3.27 6.02
CA ILE A 102 4.89 4.14 7.06
C ILE A 102 6.03 4.78 7.85
N TYR A 103 5.77 5.94 8.47
CA TYR A 103 6.79 6.63 9.26
C TYR A 103 7.38 5.75 10.37
N GLU A 104 8.68 5.95 10.63
CA GLU A 104 9.46 5.28 11.68
C GLU A 104 9.57 3.75 11.59
N LYS A 105 8.96 3.12 10.57
CA LYS A 105 9.13 1.71 10.24
C LYS A 105 9.97 1.54 8.97
N ASN A 106 10.64 0.40 8.90
CA ASN A 106 11.55 0.03 7.83
C ASN A 106 11.78 -1.50 7.83
N VAL A 107 12.51 -1.98 6.82
CA VAL A 107 12.86 -3.41 6.67
C VAL A 107 13.52 -3.98 7.93
N ARG A 108 14.36 -3.21 8.63
CA ARG A 108 15.01 -3.66 9.88
C ARG A 108 13.98 -3.83 11.00
N SER A 109 13.09 -2.87 11.19
CA SER A 109 12.03 -2.97 12.20
C SER A 109 11.09 -4.15 11.91
N ASN A 110 10.88 -4.48 10.64
CA ASN A 110 10.10 -5.64 10.21
C ASN A 110 10.80 -6.94 10.63
N ALA A 111 12.06 -7.10 10.23
CA ALA A 111 12.87 -8.28 10.54
C ALA A 111 13.02 -8.50 12.06
N LYS A 112 13.13 -7.43 12.85
CA LYS A 112 13.28 -7.49 14.30
C LYS A 112 12.13 -8.23 15.01
N VAL A 113 10.92 -8.23 14.44
CA VAL A 113 9.77 -8.96 15.02
C VAL A 113 9.97 -10.48 14.94
N HIS A 114 10.74 -10.94 13.96
CA HIS A 114 10.96 -12.35 13.62
C HIS A 114 12.36 -12.84 13.99
N GLU A 115 13.17 -12.01 14.64
CA GLU A 115 14.50 -12.36 15.09
C GLU A 115 14.43 -13.42 16.21
N ASN A 116 15.36 -14.37 16.20
CA ASN A 116 15.46 -15.48 17.16
C ASN A 116 14.18 -16.33 17.25
N LYS A 117 13.51 -16.54 16.10
CA LYS A 117 12.36 -17.44 15.99
C LYS A 117 12.76 -18.76 15.39
N GLU A 118 12.22 -19.85 15.95
CA GLU A 118 12.48 -21.22 15.47
C GLU A 118 12.13 -21.38 13.99
N TYR A 119 10.96 -20.84 13.60
CA TYR A 119 10.51 -20.85 12.22
C TYR A 119 10.12 -19.45 11.75
N VAL A 120 10.51 -19.13 10.51
CA VAL A 120 10.08 -17.94 9.79
C VAL A 120 9.53 -18.36 8.43
N PHE A 121 8.29 -17.99 8.15
CA PHE A 121 7.60 -18.26 6.90
C PHE A 121 7.27 -16.93 6.21
N ASN A 122 7.74 -16.77 4.98
CA ASN A 122 7.55 -15.56 4.19
C ASN A 122 6.86 -15.90 2.88
N ILE A 123 5.89 -15.07 2.52
CA ILE A 123 5.14 -15.16 1.26
C ILE A 123 5.11 -13.78 0.59
N ASP A 124 5.06 -13.78 -0.73
CA ASP A 124 4.98 -12.58 -1.57
C ASP A 124 3.68 -12.58 -2.38
N LEU A 125 3.00 -11.44 -2.43
CA LEU A 125 1.77 -11.29 -3.20
C LEU A 125 2.07 -11.01 -4.69
N LEU A 126 1.66 -11.93 -5.56
CA LEU A 126 1.86 -11.80 -7.00
C LEU A 126 1.18 -10.54 -7.56
N ASN A 127 1.94 -9.74 -8.33
CA ASN A 127 1.44 -8.55 -9.02
C ASN A 127 0.70 -7.57 -8.09
N PHE A 128 1.19 -7.40 -6.86
CA PHE A 128 0.52 -6.67 -5.79
C PHE A 128 0.00 -5.27 -6.16
N PHE A 129 0.84 -4.36 -6.66
CA PHE A 129 0.35 -3.04 -7.06
C PHE A 129 -0.61 -3.09 -8.27
N PRO A 130 -0.28 -3.81 -9.36
CA PRO A 130 -1.21 -4.01 -10.47
C PRO A 130 -2.58 -4.61 -10.10
N SER A 131 -2.70 -5.40 -9.03
CA SER A 131 -3.96 -6.02 -8.60
C SER A 131 -4.91 -5.05 -7.87
N ILE A 132 -4.43 -3.87 -7.50
CA ILE A 132 -5.23 -2.82 -6.85
C ILE A 132 -5.69 -1.81 -7.91
N ASN A 133 -6.96 -1.90 -8.31
CA ASN A 133 -7.58 -1.03 -9.31
C ASN A 133 -8.25 0.20 -8.69
N PHE A 134 -8.64 1.15 -9.55
CA PHE A 134 -9.40 2.36 -9.24
C PHE A 134 -10.64 2.07 -8.41
N GLY A 135 -11.40 1.03 -8.78
CA GLY A 135 -12.61 0.62 -8.06
C GLY A 135 -12.34 0.30 -6.59
N ARG A 136 -11.26 -0.44 -6.29
CA ARG A 136 -10.85 -0.76 -4.92
C ARG A 136 -10.44 0.51 -4.16
N VAL A 137 -9.65 1.41 -4.77
CA VAL A 137 -9.23 2.68 -4.14
C VAL A 137 -10.43 3.60 -3.87
N TYR A 138 -11.28 3.77 -4.87
CA TYR A 138 -12.52 4.54 -4.78
C TYR A 138 -13.46 4.00 -3.69
N GLY A 139 -13.72 2.69 -3.71
CA GLY A 139 -14.57 2.03 -2.72
C GLY A 139 -14.02 2.16 -1.31
N ARG A 140 -12.69 2.05 -1.15
CA ARG A 140 -12.03 2.18 0.15
C ARG A 140 -12.19 3.57 0.75
N PHE A 141 -12.00 4.64 -0.03
CA PHE A 141 -12.19 6.01 0.45
C PHE A 141 -13.67 6.35 0.75
N LYS A 142 -14.62 5.70 0.10
CA LYS A 142 -16.05 5.86 0.41
C LYS A 142 -16.50 5.11 1.66
N SER A 143 -15.80 4.05 2.01
CA SER A 143 -16.19 3.17 3.11
C SER A 143 -15.58 3.63 4.44
N LYS A 144 -16.09 3.09 5.55
CA LYS A 144 -15.45 3.28 6.87
C LYS A 144 -13.98 2.82 6.83
N PRO A 145 -13.06 3.54 7.48
CA PRO A 145 -13.29 4.68 8.36
C PRO A 145 -13.37 6.05 7.65
N TYR A 146 -13.11 6.11 6.34
CA TYR A 146 -12.94 7.36 5.60
C TYR A 146 -14.25 8.08 5.29
N ASN A 147 -15.27 7.34 4.85
CA ASN A 147 -16.62 7.87 4.56
C ASN A 147 -16.64 9.15 3.69
N LEU A 148 -15.72 9.26 2.73
CA LEU A 148 -15.63 10.45 1.89
C LEU A 148 -16.76 10.50 0.85
N PRO A 149 -17.23 11.70 0.46
CA PRO A 149 -18.20 11.84 -0.63
C PRO A 149 -17.69 11.21 -1.92
N ALA A 150 -18.60 10.62 -2.70
CA ALA A 150 -18.25 9.88 -3.92
C ALA A 150 -17.37 10.70 -4.90
N LYS A 151 -17.68 11.99 -5.09
CA LYS A 151 -16.88 12.86 -5.95
C LYS A 151 -15.45 13.09 -5.45
N VAL A 152 -15.25 13.15 -4.14
CA VAL A 152 -13.91 13.27 -3.52
C VAL A 152 -13.15 11.96 -3.68
N ALA A 153 -13.77 10.83 -3.34
CA ALA A 153 -13.16 9.52 -3.48
C ALA A 153 -12.72 9.24 -4.93
N ALA A 154 -13.51 9.67 -5.92
CA ALA A 154 -13.17 9.54 -7.33
C ALA A 154 -11.95 10.39 -7.70
N VAL A 155 -11.86 11.64 -7.21
CA VAL A 155 -10.68 12.50 -7.43
C VAL A 155 -9.43 11.89 -6.80
N LEU A 156 -9.50 11.43 -5.55
CA LEU A 156 -8.36 10.78 -4.88
C LEU A 156 -7.91 9.51 -5.61
N ALA A 157 -8.85 8.66 -6.02
CA ALA A 157 -8.54 7.46 -6.79
C ALA A 157 -7.91 7.81 -8.16
N ARG A 158 -8.35 8.88 -8.84
CA ARG A 158 -7.73 9.35 -10.10
C ARG A 158 -6.31 9.88 -9.90
N ILE A 159 -6.02 10.51 -8.75
CA ILE A 159 -4.64 10.92 -8.42
C ILE A 159 -3.74 9.69 -8.22
N CYS A 160 -4.26 8.64 -7.59
CA CYS A 160 -3.45 7.49 -7.18
C CYS A 160 -3.27 6.43 -8.29
N CYS A 161 -4.29 6.20 -9.11
CA CYS A 161 -4.29 5.14 -10.11
C CYS A 161 -3.79 5.64 -11.47
N TYR A 162 -3.08 4.76 -12.16
CA TYR A 162 -2.71 4.90 -13.56
C TYR A 162 -3.67 4.06 -14.40
N LYS A 163 -4.00 4.55 -15.60
CA LYS A 163 -4.85 3.86 -16.57
C LYS A 163 -4.11 3.71 -17.89
N ASP A 164 -3.89 2.47 -18.32
CA ASP A 164 -3.43 2.16 -19.68
C ASP A 164 -4.62 1.89 -20.62
N SER A 165 -4.34 1.34 -21.80
CA SER A 165 -5.35 1.00 -22.80
C SER A 165 -6.30 -0.12 -22.36
N ALA A 166 -5.92 -0.96 -21.40
CA ALA A 166 -6.66 -2.15 -21.01
C ALA A 166 -7.32 -2.01 -19.63
N ARG A 167 -6.65 -1.37 -18.66
CA ARG A 167 -7.05 -1.39 -17.25
C ARG A 167 -6.50 -0.21 -16.46
N ASP A 168 -6.99 -0.07 -15.24
CA ASP A 168 -6.47 0.85 -14.24
C ASP A 168 -5.91 0.10 -13.02
N PHE A 169 -4.86 0.66 -12.42
CA PHE A 169 -4.14 0.04 -11.31
C PHE A 169 -3.28 1.05 -10.55
N LEU A 170 -2.75 0.65 -9.39
CA LEU A 170 -1.68 1.39 -8.72
C LEU A 170 -0.36 1.21 -9.47
N PRO A 171 0.24 2.27 -10.03
CA PRO A 171 1.48 2.14 -10.76
C PRO A 171 2.66 1.90 -9.80
N GLN A 172 3.59 1.04 -10.22
CA GLN A 172 4.86 0.86 -9.52
C GLN A 172 5.74 2.10 -9.72
N GLY A 173 6.15 2.74 -8.62
CA GLY A 173 6.97 3.96 -8.63
C GLY A 173 6.22 5.26 -8.33
N ALA A 174 4.89 5.24 -8.20
CA ALA A 174 4.17 6.41 -7.73
C ALA A 174 4.30 6.62 -6.21
N PRO A 175 4.50 7.88 -5.74
CA PRO A 175 4.63 8.20 -4.33
C PRO A 175 3.48 7.73 -3.43
N THR A 176 2.26 7.66 -3.96
CA THR A 176 1.06 7.26 -3.20
C THR A 176 0.85 5.76 -3.16
N SER A 177 1.27 5.01 -4.20
CA SER A 177 0.94 3.59 -4.35
C SER A 177 1.24 2.75 -3.09
N PRO A 178 2.39 2.92 -2.41
CA PRO A 178 2.70 2.12 -1.22
C PRO A 178 1.81 2.40 0.00
N MET A 179 1.43 3.66 0.22
CA MET A 179 0.49 3.98 1.30
C MET A 179 -0.94 3.55 0.96
N ILE A 180 -1.36 3.70 -0.31
CA ILE A 180 -2.67 3.23 -0.74
C ILE A 180 -2.79 1.71 -0.61
N SER A 181 -1.75 0.95 -0.96
CA SER A 181 -1.79 -0.51 -0.79
C SER A 181 -1.95 -0.91 0.68
N ASN A 182 -1.28 -0.22 1.62
CA ASN A 182 -1.51 -0.41 3.05
C ASN A 182 -2.96 -0.11 3.46
N ILE A 183 -3.53 0.99 2.97
CA ILE A 183 -4.92 1.38 3.26
C ILE A 183 -5.90 0.31 2.74
N ILE A 184 -5.62 -0.28 1.58
CA ILE A 184 -6.45 -1.32 0.95
C ILE A 184 -6.36 -2.64 1.71
N CYS A 185 -5.15 -3.02 2.13
CA CYS A 185 -4.90 -4.25 2.86
C CYS A 185 -5.41 -4.25 4.31
N ASP A 186 -5.97 -3.15 4.82
CA ASP A 186 -6.33 -3.01 6.24
C ASP A 186 -7.18 -4.17 6.78
N LYS A 187 -8.21 -4.59 6.01
CA LYS A 187 -9.09 -5.71 6.39
C LYS A 187 -8.31 -7.04 6.44
N MET A 188 -7.60 -7.37 5.37
CA MET A 188 -6.74 -8.56 5.27
C MET A 188 -5.74 -8.61 6.42
N ASP A 189 -5.05 -7.50 6.69
CA ASP A 189 -4.07 -7.41 7.78
C ASP A 189 -4.69 -7.69 9.17
N ASN A 190 -5.93 -7.27 9.40
CA ASN A 190 -6.62 -7.52 10.67
C ASN A 190 -6.98 -9.01 10.82
N GLU A 191 -7.35 -9.66 9.72
CA GLU A 191 -7.65 -11.10 9.69
C GLU A 191 -6.38 -11.93 9.85
N LEU A 192 -5.32 -11.60 9.10
CA LEU A 192 -4.01 -12.25 9.21
C LEU A 192 -3.39 -12.07 10.60
N TYR A 193 -3.54 -10.89 11.21
CA TYR A 193 -3.07 -10.65 12.58
C TYR A 193 -3.81 -11.54 13.59
N ARG A 194 -5.14 -11.67 13.48
CA ARG A 194 -5.94 -12.53 14.35
C ARG A 194 -5.60 -14.01 14.13
N PHE A 195 -5.50 -14.42 12.87
CA PHE A 195 -5.14 -15.78 12.49
C PHE A 195 -3.77 -16.17 13.06
N ALA A 196 -2.75 -15.32 12.86
CA ALA A 196 -1.42 -15.54 13.44
C ALA A 196 -1.47 -15.62 14.96
N LYS A 197 -2.18 -14.70 15.62
CA LYS A 197 -2.31 -14.70 17.07
C LYS A 197 -2.94 -16.00 17.61
N ASN A 198 -3.98 -16.52 16.93
CA ASN A 198 -4.66 -17.75 17.35
C ASN A 198 -3.77 -18.99 17.24
N LEU A 199 -2.77 -18.96 16.36
CA LEU A 199 -1.81 -20.06 16.17
C LEU A 199 -0.50 -19.86 16.95
N ASP A 200 -0.43 -18.84 17.80
CA ASP A 200 0.78 -18.38 18.50
C ASP A 200 1.96 -18.08 17.54
N CYS A 201 1.61 -17.39 16.45
CA CYS A 201 2.54 -16.81 15.51
C CYS A 201 2.60 -15.28 15.67
N ARG A 202 3.72 -14.70 15.25
CA ARG A 202 3.85 -13.27 14.96
C ARG A 202 3.56 -13.05 13.48
N TYR A 203 2.99 -11.90 13.16
CA TYR A 203 2.68 -11.48 11.80
C TYR A 203 3.19 -10.06 11.58
N THR A 204 3.85 -9.85 10.45
CA THR A 204 4.08 -8.52 9.90
C THR A 204 3.90 -8.49 8.38
N ARG A 205 3.70 -7.28 7.84
CA ARG A 205 3.70 -7.04 6.40
C ARG A 205 4.58 -5.85 6.03
N TYR A 206 5.40 -6.04 5.02
CA TYR A 206 6.17 -5.01 4.34
C TYR A 206 5.77 -4.98 2.88
N ALA A 207 4.80 -4.13 2.53
CA ALA A 207 4.25 -4.07 1.18
C ALA A 207 3.58 -5.38 0.75
N ASP A 208 4.12 -6.04 -0.29
CA ASP A 208 3.75 -7.35 -0.81
C ASP A 208 4.33 -8.52 0.01
N ASP A 209 5.44 -8.29 0.73
CA ASP A 209 6.05 -9.30 1.60
C ASP A 209 5.24 -9.44 2.90
N ILE A 210 4.69 -10.63 3.14
CA ILE A 210 4.05 -11.03 4.39
C ILE A 210 4.95 -12.03 5.11
N THR A 211 5.17 -11.81 6.41
CA THR A 211 6.02 -12.68 7.22
C THR A 211 5.30 -13.15 8.47
N PHE A 212 5.39 -14.45 8.72
CA PHE A 212 4.97 -15.11 9.94
C PHE A 212 6.17 -15.75 10.63
N SER A 213 6.12 -15.87 11.95
CA SER A 213 7.12 -16.62 12.70
C SER A 213 6.58 -17.17 14.01
N THR A 214 7.19 -18.24 14.51
CA THR A 214 6.81 -18.86 15.78
C THR A 214 8.00 -19.54 16.45
N ASP A 215 7.91 -19.73 17.75
CA ASP A 215 8.85 -20.52 18.57
C ASP A 215 8.30 -21.93 18.86
N ARG A 216 7.15 -22.28 18.29
CA ARG A 216 6.56 -23.61 18.48
C ARG A 216 7.48 -24.67 17.83
N PRO A 217 7.63 -25.86 18.46
CA PRO A 217 8.44 -26.94 17.92
C PRO A 217 7.98 -27.46 16.55
N LYS A 218 6.72 -27.20 16.19
CA LYS A 218 6.15 -27.53 14.88
C LYS A 218 5.44 -26.29 14.33
N PHE A 219 5.70 -25.97 13.06
CA PHE A 219 4.99 -24.91 12.38
C PHE A 219 3.51 -25.28 12.16
N PRO A 220 2.55 -24.37 12.38
CA PRO A 220 1.13 -24.65 12.17
C PRO A 220 0.82 -24.99 10.70
N GLU A 221 0.21 -26.17 10.46
CA GLU A 221 -0.12 -26.65 9.12
C GLU A 221 -1.22 -25.82 8.45
N GLU A 222 -2.09 -25.18 9.25
CA GLU A 222 -3.09 -24.22 8.79
C GLU A 222 -2.45 -23.01 8.09
N MET A 223 -1.20 -22.70 8.45
CA MET A 223 -0.44 -21.59 7.90
C MET A 223 0.51 -22.02 6.78
N ALA A 224 1.25 -23.12 6.95
CA ALA A 224 2.13 -23.64 5.91
C ALA A 224 2.31 -25.16 5.99
N ILE A 225 2.25 -25.82 4.85
CA ILE A 225 2.52 -27.25 4.71
C ILE A 225 3.99 -27.40 4.32
N ILE A 226 4.81 -27.82 5.28
CA ILE A 226 6.24 -28.03 5.07
C ILE A 226 6.45 -29.34 4.30
N THR A 227 7.05 -29.24 3.12
CA THR A 227 7.57 -30.40 2.40
C THR A 227 9.04 -30.58 2.78
N PRO A 228 9.44 -31.73 3.35
CA PRO A 228 10.84 -32.02 3.60
C PRO A 228 11.59 -32.05 2.28
N LEU A 229 12.32 -30.98 2.00
CA LEU A 229 13.28 -30.90 0.91
C LEU A 229 14.57 -30.41 1.53
N ASP A 230 15.51 -31.35 1.68
CA ASP A 230 16.78 -31.12 2.35
C ASP A 230 17.64 -30.11 1.59
N LYS A 231 17.60 -28.85 2.03
CA LYS A 231 18.63 -27.84 1.74
C LYS A 231 18.95 -27.02 3.00
N GLY A 232 19.41 -27.71 4.04
CA GLY A 232 19.86 -27.09 5.29
C GLY A 232 18.73 -26.38 6.03
N TRP A 233 18.96 -25.15 6.47
CA TRP A 233 17.98 -24.36 7.24
C TRP A 233 16.78 -23.86 6.41
N ARG A 234 16.77 -24.06 5.08
CA ARG A 234 15.66 -23.66 4.21
C ARG A 234 14.76 -24.85 3.91
N LEU A 235 13.51 -24.75 4.34
CA LEU A 235 12.47 -25.72 4.09
C LEU A 235 11.62 -25.26 2.91
N LYS A 236 11.17 -26.19 2.06
CA LYS A 236 10.11 -25.89 1.10
C LYS A 236 8.78 -25.94 1.85
N ALA A 237 7.93 -24.95 1.63
CA ALA A 237 6.59 -24.93 2.18
C ALA A 237 5.59 -24.38 1.17
N ASP A 238 4.40 -24.94 1.17
CA ASP A 238 3.24 -24.42 0.45
C ASP A 238 2.30 -23.70 1.43
N VAL A 239 1.57 -22.69 0.93
CA VAL A 239 0.63 -21.91 1.75
C VAL A 239 -0.49 -22.81 2.26
N GLY A 240 -0.74 -22.79 3.57
CA GLY A 240 -1.84 -23.53 4.17
C GLY A 240 -3.21 -23.05 3.69
N GLN A 241 -4.22 -23.92 3.69
CA GLN A 241 -5.53 -23.64 3.09
C GLN A 241 -6.21 -22.41 3.71
N GLU A 242 -6.15 -22.27 5.04
CA GLU A 242 -6.81 -21.16 5.74
C GLU A 242 -6.08 -19.83 5.49
N LEU A 243 -4.75 -19.84 5.42
CA LEU A 243 -3.99 -18.66 5.03
C LEU A 243 -4.33 -18.23 3.59
N ASN A 244 -4.43 -19.18 2.67
CA ASN A 244 -4.78 -18.88 1.28
C ASN A 244 -6.18 -18.25 1.17
N ARG A 245 -7.15 -18.78 1.93
CA ARG A 245 -8.52 -18.24 1.99
C ARG A 245 -8.54 -16.77 2.42
N ILE A 246 -7.78 -16.39 3.45
CA ILE A 246 -7.73 -14.99 3.93
C ILE A 246 -7.09 -14.06 2.89
N ILE A 247 -6.13 -14.54 2.10
CA ILE A 247 -5.41 -13.73 1.11
C ILE A 247 -6.24 -13.52 -0.16
N GLU A 248 -7.06 -14.51 -0.53
CA GLU A 248 -7.86 -14.46 -1.77
C GLU A 248 -9.23 -13.75 -1.62
N GLU A 249 -9.69 -13.48 -0.39
CA GLU A 249 -10.93 -12.73 -0.07
C GLU A 249 -10.83 -11.20 -0.27
#